data_AF-A0A7C4G0B4-F1
#
_entry.id   AF-A0A7C4G0B4-F1
#
_cell.length_a   1.000
_cell.length_b   1.000
_cell.length_c   1.000
_cell.angle_alpha   90.00
_cell.angle_beta   90.00
_cell.angle_gamma   90.00
#
_symmetry.space_group_name_H-M   'P 1'
#
loop_
_entity.id
_entity.type
_entity.pdbx_description
1 polymer ?
#
loop_
_entity_poly.entity_id
_entity_poly.type
_entity_poly.pdbx_seq_one_letter_code
_entity_poly.pdbx_strand_id
1 'polypeptide(L)'
;MLKNRKIVAGKIACLAAVVPVLLWAYSEGPPARHTGAPGEDTCAVCHGGTAVNGGGGRLEILFPDATSGYTPGAKTRVQVRITDSAARVYGFQLTARLANGSRAGTFSNLDASTLILCEDGSARPASGSCAASFREYIEHSRPSSSNTFTVEWTGPAAGAGTVTFYAAGNAANGNGTQSGDRIYTANAQLREAAAPAPTPTPTPTPTPAPAIRAEQPVLQAFSGQPKLSSGTWLEIYGTNLSTVEREWTGNDFQGARAPTSLEGVRVNINGKPAFVRYVSPTQVNVQAPDDDAVGPVSVEVINQNGTSNSVIMQKTKVSPALLTTPAFNVGGKQYVAALHPDFRTFVGPVNLIQGVSSRPAKPGDTIIIFAVGCGPTNPPSAAGPLVAEVAGCFGRSLTDHLVSHGVRPELLREVGVEAVRGKKG
;
A
#
# COMPACT_ATOMS: atom_id res chain seq x y z
N MET A 1 70.68 0.77 69.29
CA MET A 1 69.54 1.43 69.97
C MET A 1 68.35 0.46 69.83
N LEU A 2 68.07 -0.40 70.83
CA LEU A 2 66.97 -0.26 71.83
C LEU A 2 65.71 0.39 71.21
N LYS A 3 64.48 -0.16 71.25
CA LYS A 3 63.80 -0.92 72.33
C LYS A 3 62.39 -1.37 71.85
N ASN A 4 61.95 -2.59 72.25
CA ASN A 4 60.67 -2.94 72.95
C ASN A 4 59.29 -2.52 72.37
N ARG A 5 58.21 -3.33 72.29
CA ARG A 5 57.56 -4.37 73.15
C ARG A 5 56.55 -5.19 72.28
N LYS A 6 56.39 -6.53 72.31
CA LYS A 6 55.91 -7.52 73.33
C LYS A 6 54.37 -7.64 73.55
N ILE A 7 53.83 -8.80 73.10
CA ILE A 7 52.90 -9.79 73.76
C ILE A 7 51.41 -9.38 73.86
N VAL A 8 50.40 -10.20 73.47
CA VAL A 8 49.74 -11.40 74.11
C VAL A 8 48.87 -12.07 73.01
N ALA A 9 48.99 -13.34 72.57
CA ALA A 9 48.88 -14.69 73.18
C ALA A 9 47.44 -15.21 73.45
N GLY A 10 47.07 -16.28 72.72
CA GLY A 10 45.99 -17.24 73.03
C GLY A 10 45.79 -18.20 71.84
N LYS A 11 46.54 -19.33 71.71
CA LYS A 11 46.23 -20.71 72.17
C LYS A 11 44.74 -21.07 71.90
N ILE A 12 44.37 -22.03 71.05
CA ILE A 12 44.58 -23.51 71.08
C ILE A 12 44.24 -24.03 69.65
N ALA A 13 45.19 -24.58 68.89
CA ALA A 13 45.52 -26.01 68.71
C ALA A 13 44.60 -26.83 67.76
N CYS A 14 45.20 -27.17 66.61
CA CYS A 14 45.06 -28.33 65.72
C CYS A 14 43.90 -29.32 65.92
N LEU A 15 43.18 -29.60 64.82
CA LEU A 15 43.06 -30.98 64.30
C LEU A 15 42.52 -31.02 62.85
N ALA A 16 43.27 -31.75 62.02
CA ALA A 16 42.85 -32.53 60.86
C ALA A 16 42.21 -31.81 59.65
N ALA A 17 43.06 -31.58 58.64
CA ALA A 17 42.90 -32.17 57.31
C ALA A 17 41.47 -32.63 56.92
N VAL A 18 40.68 -31.69 56.42
CA VAL A 18 39.82 -31.94 55.26
C VAL A 18 40.03 -30.73 54.36
N VAL A 19 40.70 -30.97 53.23
CA VAL A 19 40.63 -30.07 52.07
C VAL A 19 39.15 -29.75 51.91
N PRO A 20 38.69 -28.48 52.04
CA PRO A 20 37.42 -28.16 51.46
C PRO A 20 37.66 -28.35 49.96
N VAL A 21 37.25 -29.51 49.45
CA VAL A 21 36.70 -29.55 48.10
C VAL A 21 35.70 -28.43 48.15
N LEU A 22 36.10 -27.28 47.60
CA LEU A 22 35.19 -26.22 47.25
C LEU A 22 34.19 -26.93 46.35
N LEU A 23 33.11 -27.42 46.95
CA LEU A 23 31.90 -27.79 46.26
C LEU A 23 31.39 -26.44 45.80
N TRP A 24 31.82 -26.06 44.61
CA TRP A 24 31.25 -24.96 43.84
C TRP A 24 29.80 -25.35 43.61
N ALA A 25 28.93 -25.06 44.59
CA ALA A 25 27.51 -24.97 44.37
C ALA A 25 27.35 -23.79 43.41
N TYR A 26 27.27 -24.08 42.11
CA TYR A 26 27.08 -23.07 41.09
C TYR A 26 25.74 -22.38 41.38
N SER A 27 25.80 -21.21 42.01
CA SER A 27 24.66 -20.31 42.07
C SER A 27 24.28 -19.80 40.67
N GLU A 28 25.04 -20.14 39.63
CA GLU A 28 24.87 -19.66 38.26
C GLU A 28 24.26 -20.68 37.28
N GLY A 29 23.78 -21.82 37.76
CA GLY A 29 23.19 -22.88 36.93
C GLY A 29 23.96 -24.22 36.99
N PRO A 30 23.37 -25.35 36.57
CA PRO A 30 24.08 -26.62 36.54
C PRO A 30 25.13 -26.66 35.41
N PRO A 31 26.13 -27.56 35.45
CA PRO A 31 26.98 -27.79 34.28
C PRO A 31 26.14 -28.20 33.06
N ALA A 32 26.64 -28.01 31.85
CA ALA A 32 25.99 -28.53 30.64
C ALA A 32 25.65 -30.04 30.79
N ARG A 33 24.59 -30.50 30.12
CA ARG A 33 24.10 -31.90 30.11
C ARG A 33 23.36 -32.38 31.38
N HIS A 34 22.56 -31.51 31.98
CA HIS A 34 21.70 -31.83 33.13
C HIS A 34 20.22 -31.67 32.81
N THR A 35 19.80 -31.92 31.56
CA THR A 35 18.42 -31.70 31.11
C THR A 35 17.53 -32.95 31.19
N GLY A 36 18.10 -34.11 31.48
CA GLY A 36 17.40 -35.40 31.36
C GLY A 36 17.14 -35.85 29.91
N ALA A 37 17.78 -35.20 28.92
CA ALA A 37 17.78 -35.71 27.56
C ALA A 37 18.49 -37.08 27.46
N PRO A 38 18.24 -37.88 26.40
CA PRO A 38 18.95 -39.13 26.20
C PRO A 38 20.48 -38.96 26.26
N GLY A 39 21.14 -39.76 27.11
CA GLY A 39 22.58 -39.70 27.35
C GLY A 39 23.03 -38.56 28.27
N GLU A 40 22.12 -37.94 29.03
CA GLU A 40 22.41 -36.87 29.97
C GLU A 40 21.93 -37.18 31.38
N ASP A 41 22.57 -36.51 32.35
CA ASP A 41 22.14 -36.49 33.73
C ASP A 41 20.96 -35.55 33.93
N THR A 42 20.50 -35.47 35.18
CA THR A 42 19.51 -34.50 35.63
C THR A 42 20.09 -33.72 36.81
N CYS A 43 19.40 -32.65 37.22
CA CYS A 43 19.74 -31.93 38.45
C CYS A 43 19.75 -32.83 39.70
N ALA A 44 19.19 -34.04 39.65
CA ALA A 44 19.15 -34.97 40.78
C ALA A 44 20.51 -35.57 41.16
N VAL A 45 21.53 -35.42 40.30
CA VAL A 45 22.91 -35.80 40.64
C VAL A 45 23.46 -34.94 41.78
N CYS A 46 23.03 -33.68 41.86
CA CYS A 46 23.43 -32.76 42.92
C CYS A 46 22.32 -32.52 43.93
N HIS A 47 21.07 -32.39 43.50
CA HIS A 47 19.92 -32.07 44.37
C HIS A 47 19.13 -33.32 44.73
N GLY A 48 18.79 -33.48 46.00
CA GLY A 48 18.14 -34.70 46.49
C GLY A 48 17.02 -34.40 47.48
N GLY A 49 15.93 -35.16 47.40
CA GLY A 49 14.82 -35.07 48.34
C GLY A 49 13.73 -36.09 48.03
N THR A 50 13.32 -36.14 46.77
CA THR A 50 12.45 -37.20 46.23
C THR A 50 13.05 -37.78 44.96
N ALA A 51 12.54 -38.93 44.52
CA ALA A 51 12.80 -39.40 43.16
C ALA A 51 12.42 -38.32 42.13
N VAL A 52 13.09 -38.30 40.98
CA VAL A 52 12.76 -37.39 39.87
C VAL A 52 11.27 -37.54 39.51
N ASN A 53 10.56 -36.42 39.39
CA ASN A 53 9.10 -36.35 39.20
C ASN A 53 8.24 -36.93 40.35
N GLY A 54 8.82 -37.32 41.48
CA GLY A 54 8.12 -37.94 42.61
C GLY A 54 7.58 -36.97 43.68
N GLY A 55 7.91 -35.68 43.59
CA GLY A 55 7.65 -34.69 44.65
C GLY A 55 6.25 -34.06 44.67
N GLY A 56 5.33 -34.46 43.79
CA GLY A 56 3.97 -33.93 43.70
C GLY A 56 3.79 -32.65 42.85
N GLY A 57 4.87 -31.98 42.47
CA GLY A 57 4.92 -30.96 41.43
C GLY A 57 5.08 -31.49 40.00
N ARG A 58 5.36 -30.58 39.05
CA ARG A 58 5.68 -30.91 37.64
C ARG A 58 6.51 -29.82 36.96
N LEU A 59 7.16 -30.19 35.84
CA LEU A 59 7.76 -29.26 34.87
C LEU A 59 7.00 -29.32 33.55
N GLU A 60 6.80 -28.15 32.94
CA GLU A 60 6.14 -27.98 31.64
C GLU A 60 7.05 -27.15 30.72
N ILE A 61 7.11 -27.54 29.44
CA ILE A 61 7.74 -26.76 28.37
C ILE A 61 6.59 -26.27 27.47
N LEU A 62 6.40 -24.96 27.39
CA LEU A 62 5.28 -24.32 26.69
C LEU A 62 5.78 -23.45 25.53
N PHE A 63 4.99 -23.38 24.46
CA PHE A 63 5.30 -22.63 23.24
C PHE A 63 4.19 -21.60 22.95
N PRO A 64 4.14 -20.47 23.68
CA PRO A 64 3.04 -19.51 23.58
C PRO A 64 2.86 -18.92 22.17
N ASP A 65 3.93 -18.84 21.38
CA ASP A 65 3.92 -18.20 20.05
C ASP A 65 4.00 -19.21 18.89
N ALA A 66 3.99 -20.52 19.16
CA ALA A 66 4.18 -21.57 18.15
C ALA A 66 3.18 -22.73 18.30
N THR A 67 1.89 -22.40 18.39
CA THR A 67 0.81 -23.38 18.64
C THR A 67 0.58 -24.37 17.49
N SER A 68 0.97 -24.02 16.27
CA SER A 68 0.88 -24.86 15.07
C SER A 68 2.22 -25.44 14.58
N GLY A 69 3.28 -25.26 15.37
CA GLY A 69 4.66 -25.59 14.99
C GLY A 69 5.56 -24.36 14.85
N TYR A 70 6.85 -24.58 14.63
CA TYR A 70 7.82 -23.50 14.42
C TYR A 70 7.98 -23.16 12.94
N THR A 71 8.13 -21.89 12.63
CA THR A 71 8.57 -21.44 11.30
C THR A 71 10.10 -21.50 11.23
N PRO A 72 10.71 -22.17 10.24
CA PRO A 72 12.16 -22.24 10.11
C PRO A 72 12.85 -20.87 10.15
N GLY A 73 13.90 -20.74 10.96
CA GLY A 73 14.65 -19.50 11.15
C GLY A 73 13.89 -18.37 11.87
N ALA A 74 12.62 -18.54 12.20
CA ALA A 74 11.87 -17.57 12.99
C ALA A 74 12.17 -17.75 14.49
N LYS A 75 12.13 -16.63 15.21
CA LYS A 75 12.20 -16.58 16.67
C LYS A 75 10.84 -16.91 17.26
N THR A 76 10.82 -17.73 18.31
CA THR A 76 9.64 -18.01 19.12
C THR A 76 10.04 -18.10 20.59
N ARG A 77 9.10 -17.82 21.50
CA ARG A 77 9.35 -17.98 22.93
C ARG A 77 9.12 -19.42 23.36
N VAL A 78 10.01 -19.89 24.23
CA VAL A 78 9.88 -21.16 24.96
C VAL A 78 9.80 -20.83 26.44
N GLN A 79 8.79 -21.38 27.13
CA GLN A 79 8.63 -21.20 28.57
C GLN A 79 8.88 -22.51 29.29
N VAL A 80 9.77 -22.49 30.29
CA VAL A 80 9.95 -23.57 31.26
C VAL A 80 9.22 -23.18 32.53
N ARG A 81 8.16 -23.90 32.86
CA ARG A 81 7.31 -23.66 34.04
C ARG A 81 7.42 -24.82 35.02
N ILE A 82 7.76 -24.52 36.26
CA ILE A 82 7.86 -25.48 37.35
C ILE A 82 6.74 -25.19 38.35
N THR A 83 5.96 -26.20 38.74
CA THR A 83 4.91 -26.05 39.74
C THR A 83 5.13 -27.02 40.86
N ASP A 84 5.38 -26.52 42.07
CA ASP A 84 5.49 -27.30 43.31
C ASP A 84 5.11 -26.39 44.49
N SER A 85 4.28 -26.87 45.42
CA SER A 85 3.75 -26.08 46.55
C SER A 85 4.73 -25.90 47.70
N ALA A 86 5.74 -26.77 47.82
CA ALA A 86 6.80 -26.69 48.82
C ALA A 86 7.98 -25.83 48.33
N ALA A 87 8.10 -25.59 47.03
CA ALA A 87 9.16 -24.78 46.47
C ALA A 87 9.08 -23.31 46.87
N ARG A 88 10.25 -22.68 46.97
CA ARG A 88 10.45 -21.25 47.26
C ARG A 88 11.34 -20.59 46.20
N VAL A 89 12.22 -21.39 45.59
CA VAL A 89 13.19 -20.93 44.61
C VAL A 89 13.27 -21.96 43.49
N TYR A 90 13.52 -21.49 42.28
CA TYR A 90 13.48 -22.31 41.07
C TYR A 90 14.76 -22.14 40.25
N GLY A 91 15.11 -23.19 39.51
CA GLY A 91 16.16 -23.21 38.51
C GLY A 91 15.87 -24.25 37.44
N PHE A 92 16.51 -24.14 36.28
CA PHE A 92 16.33 -25.07 35.18
C PHE A 92 17.57 -25.15 34.28
N GLN A 93 17.64 -26.21 33.46
CA GLN A 93 18.44 -26.25 32.24
C GLN A 93 17.59 -26.87 31.12
N LEU A 94 17.69 -26.33 29.91
CA LEU A 94 16.93 -26.70 28.72
C LEU A 94 17.87 -26.91 27.53
N THR A 95 17.60 -27.93 26.71
CA THR A 95 18.25 -28.14 25.41
C THR A 95 17.22 -28.50 24.33
N ALA A 96 17.55 -28.23 23.07
CA ALA A 96 16.71 -28.53 21.90
C ALA A 96 17.47 -29.42 20.92
N ARG A 97 16.86 -30.53 20.51
CA ARG A 97 17.51 -31.57 19.69
C ARG A 97 16.67 -32.04 18.52
N LEU A 98 17.36 -32.41 17.45
CA LEU A 98 16.80 -33.25 16.39
C LEU A 98 16.78 -34.71 16.82
N ALA A 99 16.07 -35.56 16.06
CA ALA A 99 15.93 -36.99 16.37
C ALA A 99 17.28 -37.74 16.47
N ASN A 100 18.30 -37.30 15.72
CA ASN A 100 19.66 -37.85 15.78
C ASN A 100 20.49 -37.33 16.98
N GLY A 101 19.89 -36.54 17.88
CA GLY A 101 20.55 -35.99 19.07
C GLY A 101 21.37 -34.72 18.82
N SER A 102 21.52 -34.26 17.57
CA SER A 102 22.21 -33.01 17.24
C SER A 102 21.42 -31.78 17.68
N ARG A 103 22.09 -30.63 17.80
CA ARG A 103 21.49 -29.35 18.15
C ARG A 103 20.38 -28.96 17.17
N ALA A 104 19.24 -28.52 17.68
CA ALA A 104 18.15 -27.97 16.88
C ALA A 104 17.95 -26.47 17.17
N GLY A 105 18.28 -25.63 16.20
CA GLY A 105 18.15 -24.18 16.35
C GLY A 105 19.18 -23.58 17.30
N THR A 106 18.89 -22.37 17.79
CA THR A 106 19.75 -21.65 18.75
C THR A 106 18.93 -20.92 19.79
N PHE A 107 19.41 -20.89 21.03
CA PHE A 107 18.77 -20.10 22.10
C PHE A 107 19.24 -18.64 22.09
N SER A 108 18.43 -17.75 22.64
CA SER A 108 18.78 -16.36 22.93
C SER A 108 18.20 -15.95 24.28
N ASN A 109 18.99 -15.19 25.05
CA ASN A 109 18.55 -14.65 26.33
C ASN A 109 17.58 -13.49 26.07
N LEU A 110 16.45 -13.46 26.78
CA LEU A 110 15.54 -12.32 26.78
C LEU A 110 15.95 -11.25 27.80
N ASP A 111 16.61 -11.67 28.88
CA ASP A 111 17.12 -10.81 29.93
C ASP A 111 18.35 -11.47 30.60
N ALA A 112 18.84 -10.87 31.68
CA ALA A 112 20.02 -11.36 32.42
C ALA A 112 19.73 -12.54 33.37
N SER A 113 18.49 -13.04 33.44
CA SER A 113 18.11 -14.18 34.29
C SER A 113 18.48 -15.54 33.69
N THR A 114 18.93 -15.56 32.44
CA THR A 114 19.41 -16.77 31.77
C THR A 114 20.80 -16.60 31.18
N LEU A 115 21.52 -17.72 31.09
CA LEU A 115 22.78 -17.82 30.36
C LEU A 115 22.76 -19.06 29.45
N ILE A 116 23.64 -19.06 28.45
CA ILE A 116 23.74 -20.14 27.47
C ILE A 116 25.11 -20.78 27.60
N LEU A 117 25.14 -22.10 27.74
CA LEU A 117 26.34 -22.92 27.72
C LEU A 117 26.43 -23.70 26.40
N CYS A 118 27.67 -23.91 25.96
CA CYS A 118 28.02 -24.86 24.93
C CYS A 118 28.23 -26.26 25.54
N GLU A 119 28.21 -27.30 24.70
CA GLU A 119 28.33 -28.70 25.12
C GLU A 119 29.62 -29.05 25.88
N ASP A 120 30.68 -28.26 25.71
CA ASP A 120 31.94 -28.38 26.45
C ASP A 120 31.92 -27.69 27.83
N GLY A 121 30.79 -27.08 28.21
CA GLY A 121 30.61 -26.36 29.47
C GLY A 121 31.04 -24.89 29.42
N SER A 122 31.56 -24.40 28.30
CA SER A 122 31.89 -22.98 28.15
C SER A 122 30.63 -22.11 28.01
N ALA A 123 30.64 -20.92 28.60
CA ALA A 123 29.60 -19.94 28.35
C ALA A 123 29.66 -19.44 26.91
N ARG A 124 28.51 -19.38 26.23
CA ARG A 124 28.44 -18.91 24.85
C ARG A 124 28.81 -17.41 24.80
N PRO A 125 29.79 -17.01 23.98
CA PRO A 125 30.18 -15.60 23.86
C PRO A 125 29.02 -14.74 23.36
N ALA A 126 28.90 -13.51 23.86
CA ALA A 126 27.83 -12.58 23.46
C ALA A 126 27.82 -12.28 21.95
N SER A 127 28.99 -12.26 21.31
CA SER A 127 29.17 -11.99 19.88
C SER A 127 29.27 -13.26 19.02
N GLY A 128 29.09 -14.46 19.59
CA GLY A 128 29.43 -15.71 18.93
C GLY A 128 28.40 -16.82 19.13
N SER A 129 28.65 -17.94 18.47
CA SER A 129 27.87 -19.16 18.57
C SER A 129 28.73 -20.28 19.15
N CYS A 130 28.10 -21.27 19.79
CA CYS A 130 28.79 -22.53 20.07
C CYS A 130 29.27 -23.17 18.77
N ALA A 131 30.31 -24.01 18.85
CA ALA A 131 30.78 -24.79 17.71
C ALA A 131 29.61 -25.51 17.01
N ALA A 132 29.65 -25.62 15.69
CA ALA A 132 28.54 -26.15 14.90
C ALA A 132 28.09 -27.57 15.33
N SER A 133 29.04 -28.38 15.80
CA SER A 133 28.83 -29.75 16.28
C SER A 133 28.31 -29.84 17.72
N PHE A 134 28.37 -28.74 18.49
CA PHE A 134 28.00 -28.75 19.90
C PHE A 134 26.49 -28.52 20.10
N ARG A 135 25.91 -29.16 21.10
CA ARG A 135 24.61 -28.77 21.65
C ARG A 135 24.71 -27.45 22.41
N GLU A 136 23.56 -26.78 22.49
CA GLU A 136 23.37 -25.60 23.34
C GLU A 136 22.46 -25.96 24.51
N TYR A 137 22.77 -25.34 25.65
CA TYR A 137 22.02 -25.44 26.88
C TYR A 137 21.71 -24.03 27.35
N ILE A 138 20.44 -23.73 27.63
CA ILE A 138 20.06 -22.48 28.27
C ILE A 138 19.54 -22.76 29.67
N GLU A 139 19.96 -21.96 30.62
CA GLU A 139 19.68 -22.17 32.05
C GLU A 139 19.53 -20.85 32.79
N HIS A 140 19.01 -20.96 34.02
CA HIS A 140 18.97 -19.85 34.95
C HIS A 140 20.39 -19.38 35.33
N SER A 141 20.63 -18.08 35.31
CA SER A 141 21.91 -17.48 35.74
C SER A 141 21.98 -17.25 37.24
N ARG A 142 20.83 -17.28 37.94
CA ARG A 142 20.67 -17.18 39.39
C ARG A 142 19.40 -17.90 39.84
N PRO A 143 19.31 -18.36 41.10
CA PRO A 143 18.08 -18.94 41.63
C PRO A 143 16.96 -17.90 41.58
N SER A 144 15.77 -18.31 41.11
CA SER A 144 14.66 -17.39 40.82
C SER A 144 13.48 -17.64 41.76
N SER A 145 12.84 -16.57 42.25
CA SER A 145 11.53 -16.68 42.91
C SER A 145 10.37 -16.85 41.93
N SER A 146 10.59 -16.55 40.64
CA SER A 146 9.66 -16.89 39.57
C SER A 146 9.78 -18.37 39.23
N ASN A 147 8.63 -19.02 39.12
CA ASN A 147 8.54 -20.42 38.75
C ASN A 147 8.49 -20.64 37.22
N THR A 148 8.59 -19.57 36.44
CA THR A 148 8.54 -19.59 34.99
C THR A 148 9.72 -18.81 34.41
N PHE A 149 10.45 -19.47 33.51
CA PHE A 149 11.56 -18.89 32.76
C PHE A 149 11.15 -18.82 31.29
N THR A 150 11.24 -17.63 30.69
CA THR A 150 10.96 -17.44 29.27
C THR A 150 12.27 -17.18 28.54
N VAL A 151 12.52 -17.96 27.49
CA VAL A 151 13.68 -17.80 26.61
C VAL A 151 13.22 -17.62 25.18
N GLU A 152 14.08 -17.04 24.35
CA GLU A 152 13.87 -17.01 22.91
C GLU A 152 14.62 -18.17 22.25
N TRP A 153 14.00 -18.82 21.27
CA TRP A 153 14.60 -19.86 20.47
C TRP A 153 14.35 -19.58 18.99
N THR A 154 15.41 -19.66 18.19
CA THR A 154 15.34 -19.57 16.73
C THR A 154 15.38 -20.98 16.16
N GLY A 155 14.32 -21.35 15.42
CA GLY A 155 14.20 -22.68 14.84
C GLY A 155 15.29 -23.00 13.81
N PRO A 156 15.63 -24.29 13.60
CA PRO A 156 16.60 -24.69 12.58
C PRO A 156 16.13 -24.32 11.16
N ALA A 157 17.03 -24.52 10.19
CA ALA A 157 16.73 -24.36 8.77
C ALA A 157 15.56 -25.26 8.33
N ALA A 158 14.91 -24.87 7.23
CA ALA A 158 13.76 -25.60 6.70
C ALA A 158 14.13 -27.05 6.35
N GLY A 159 13.21 -27.97 6.60
CA GLY A 159 13.38 -29.42 6.39
C GLY A 159 14.06 -30.15 7.57
N ALA A 160 14.32 -29.49 8.69
CA ALA A 160 14.88 -30.13 9.87
C ALA A 160 13.86 -31.04 10.61
N GLY A 161 12.57 -30.83 10.40
CA GLY A 161 11.51 -31.67 10.95
C GLY A 161 11.21 -31.42 12.43
N THR A 162 10.87 -32.45 13.19
CA THR A 162 10.46 -32.28 14.59
C THR A 162 11.65 -32.01 15.50
N VAL A 163 11.55 -30.95 16.31
CA VAL A 163 12.49 -30.64 17.39
C VAL A 163 11.94 -31.16 18.71
N THR A 164 12.78 -31.83 19.50
CA THR A 164 12.46 -32.24 20.87
C THR A 164 13.24 -31.39 21.86
N PHE A 165 12.53 -30.69 22.73
CA PHE A 165 13.07 -29.96 23.86
C PHE A 165 13.11 -30.86 25.08
N TYR A 166 14.20 -30.82 25.84
CA TYR A 166 14.37 -31.54 27.10
C TYR A 166 14.77 -30.55 28.17
N ALA A 167 14.13 -30.63 29.33
CA ALA A 167 14.44 -29.78 30.46
C ALA A 167 14.42 -30.57 31.77
N ALA A 168 15.33 -30.17 32.66
CA ALA A 168 15.25 -30.48 34.08
C ALA A 168 15.08 -29.17 34.86
N GLY A 169 14.26 -29.20 35.90
CA GLY A 169 14.01 -28.07 36.79
C GLY A 169 14.16 -28.47 38.24
N ASN A 170 14.75 -27.57 39.02
CA ASN A 170 14.82 -27.66 40.47
C ASN A 170 13.70 -26.82 41.09
N ALA A 171 12.86 -27.45 41.88
CA ALA A 171 11.89 -26.85 42.79
C ALA A 171 12.50 -26.90 44.20
N ALA A 172 13.28 -25.87 44.54
CA ALA A 172 14.08 -25.84 45.76
C ALA A 172 13.28 -25.31 46.96
N ASN A 173 13.52 -25.89 48.14
CA ASN A 173 12.84 -25.49 49.37
C ASN A 173 13.40 -24.19 49.99
N GLY A 174 14.53 -23.68 49.48
CA GLY A 174 15.15 -22.43 49.89
C GLY A 174 16.01 -22.52 51.17
N ASN A 175 16.37 -23.71 51.65
CA ASN A 175 17.18 -23.89 52.86
C ASN A 175 18.69 -23.67 52.65
N GLY A 176 19.13 -23.34 51.43
CA GLY A 176 20.53 -23.11 51.07
C GLY A 176 21.38 -24.37 50.91
N THR A 177 20.78 -25.56 50.92
CA THR A 177 21.43 -26.86 50.71
C THR A 177 20.79 -27.61 49.54
N GLN A 178 21.44 -28.66 49.06
CA GLN A 178 20.89 -29.54 48.03
C GLN A 178 19.79 -30.50 48.55
N SER A 179 19.57 -30.54 49.87
CA SER A 179 18.68 -31.51 50.51
C SER A 179 17.25 -31.00 50.66
N GLY A 180 16.30 -31.88 50.36
CA GLY A 180 14.87 -31.58 50.35
C GLY A 180 14.38 -30.86 49.08
N ASP A 181 15.25 -30.69 48.08
CA ASP A 181 14.93 -30.17 46.77
C ASP A 181 14.24 -31.23 45.90
N ARG A 182 13.35 -30.80 45.00
CA ARG A 182 12.57 -31.69 44.15
C ARG A 182 12.87 -31.43 42.68
N ILE A 183 13.31 -32.48 42.00
CA ILE A 183 13.72 -32.38 40.60
C ILE A 183 12.61 -32.91 39.70
N TYR A 184 12.32 -32.12 38.66
CA TYR A 184 11.34 -32.45 37.63
C TYR A 184 12.00 -32.45 36.27
N THR A 185 11.62 -33.40 35.42
CA THR A 185 12.06 -33.43 34.03
C THR A 185 10.84 -33.47 33.12
N ALA A 186 10.92 -32.80 31.97
CA ALA A 186 9.94 -32.95 30.92
C ALA A 186 10.61 -32.87 29.56
N ASN A 187 9.90 -33.37 28.55
CA ASN A 187 10.21 -33.11 27.17
C ASN A 187 8.96 -32.64 26.44
N ALA A 188 9.15 -31.84 25.39
CA ALA A 188 8.08 -31.40 24.51
C ALA A 188 8.58 -31.35 23.07
N GLN A 189 7.70 -31.68 22.14
CA GLN A 189 8.00 -31.64 20.72
C GLN A 189 7.38 -30.43 20.06
N LEU A 190 8.14 -29.78 19.18
CA LEU A 190 7.67 -28.72 18.31
C LEU A 190 7.96 -29.13 16.87
N ARG A 191 6.90 -29.30 16.08
CA ARG A 191 7.02 -29.72 14.67
C ARG A 191 7.31 -28.50 13.81
N GLU A 192 8.03 -28.70 12.71
CA GLU A 192 8.14 -27.68 11.66
C GLU A 192 6.74 -27.37 11.12
N ALA A 193 6.35 -26.10 11.17
CA ALA A 193 5.10 -25.65 10.59
C ALA A 193 5.16 -25.85 9.08
N ALA A 194 4.10 -26.43 8.50
CA ALA A 194 4.00 -26.56 7.06
C ALA A 194 4.16 -25.17 6.43
N ALA A 195 4.97 -25.06 5.37
CA ALA A 195 5.02 -23.85 4.58
C ALA A 195 3.57 -23.47 4.22
N PRO A 196 3.17 -22.20 4.39
CA PRO A 196 1.85 -21.78 3.97
C PRO A 196 1.68 -22.20 2.51
N ALA A 197 0.59 -22.91 2.21
CA ALA A 197 0.26 -23.24 0.84
C ALA A 197 0.33 -21.95 0.01
N PRO A 198 0.92 -21.97 -1.20
CA PRO A 198 0.95 -20.78 -2.03
C PRO A 198 -0.48 -20.26 -2.13
N THR A 199 -0.73 -19.08 -1.58
CA THR A 199 -2.02 -18.42 -1.77
C THR A 199 -2.16 -18.25 -3.28
N PRO A 200 -3.27 -18.67 -3.91
CA PRO A 200 -3.46 -18.38 -5.32
C PRO A 200 -3.34 -16.87 -5.48
N THR A 201 -2.34 -16.42 -6.24
CA THR A 201 -2.22 -15.02 -6.62
C THR A 201 -3.58 -14.61 -7.17
N PRO A 202 -4.25 -13.57 -6.64
CA PRO A 202 -5.51 -13.13 -7.21
C PRO A 202 -5.21 -12.78 -8.67
N THR A 203 -5.82 -13.53 -9.61
CA THR A 203 -5.85 -13.13 -11.01
C THR A 203 -6.42 -11.72 -11.03
N PRO A 204 -5.70 -10.70 -11.52
CA PRO A 204 -6.24 -9.35 -11.54
C PRO A 204 -7.55 -9.39 -12.33
N THR A 205 -8.64 -8.96 -11.70
CA THR A 205 -9.90 -8.76 -12.42
C THR A 205 -9.60 -7.83 -13.60
N PRO A 206 -9.91 -8.21 -14.85
CA PRO A 206 -9.61 -7.36 -15.99
C PRO A 206 -10.26 -6.00 -15.75
N THR A 207 -9.46 -4.94 -15.79
CA THR A 207 -9.99 -3.58 -15.66
C THR A 207 -10.90 -3.35 -16.87
N PRO A 208 -12.18 -2.97 -16.67
CA PRO A 208 -13.12 -2.85 -17.76
C PRO A 208 -12.63 -1.85 -18.81
N ALA A 209 -12.82 -2.21 -20.08
CA ALA A 209 -12.64 -1.31 -21.22
C ALA A 209 -13.55 -0.08 -21.08
N PRO A 210 -13.21 1.05 -21.74
CA PRO A 210 -14.08 2.21 -21.80
C PRO A 210 -15.44 1.83 -22.40
N ALA A 211 -16.52 2.49 -21.98
CA ALA A 211 -17.84 2.30 -22.58
C ALA A 211 -18.52 3.66 -22.78
N ILE A 212 -18.98 3.95 -24.00
CA ILE A 212 -19.81 5.12 -24.28
C ILE A 212 -21.24 4.77 -23.89
N ARG A 213 -21.90 5.62 -23.09
CA ARG A 213 -23.26 5.37 -22.57
C ARG A 213 -24.29 5.31 -23.71
N ALA A 214 -25.47 4.72 -23.47
CA ALA A 214 -26.50 4.61 -24.51
C ALA A 214 -27.27 5.92 -24.77
N GLU A 215 -27.60 6.65 -23.71
CA GLU A 215 -28.44 7.86 -23.79
C GLU A 215 -27.58 9.12 -23.88
N GLN A 216 -27.86 9.98 -24.87
CA GLN A 216 -27.09 11.21 -25.10
C GLN A 216 -25.56 10.94 -25.10
N PRO A 217 -25.07 10.02 -25.97
CA PRO A 217 -23.70 9.48 -25.91
C PRO A 217 -22.63 10.48 -26.32
N VAL A 218 -22.89 11.19 -27.43
CA VAL A 218 -21.98 12.12 -28.08
C VAL A 218 -22.79 13.35 -28.44
N LEU A 219 -22.46 14.48 -27.84
CA LEU A 219 -23.19 15.73 -28.01
C LEU A 219 -22.28 16.79 -28.61
N GLN A 220 -22.82 17.57 -29.53
CA GLN A 220 -22.13 18.75 -30.01
C GLN A 220 -22.11 19.81 -28.92
N ALA A 221 -20.94 20.41 -28.70
CA ALA A 221 -20.82 21.58 -27.85
C ALA A 221 -21.81 22.67 -28.27
N PHE A 222 -22.26 23.45 -27.28
CA PHE A 222 -23.22 24.57 -27.41
C PHE A 222 -24.66 24.20 -27.74
N SER A 223 -24.93 23.15 -28.53
CA SER A 223 -26.31 22.71 -28.80
C SER A 223 -26.79 21.62 -27.85
N GLY A 224 -25.88 20.82 -27.30
CA GLY A 224 -26.24 19.63 -26.50
C GLY A 224 -27.03 18.60 -27.31
N GLN A 225 -26.96 18.66 -28.64
CA GLN A 225 -27.66 17.76 -29.56
C GLN A 225 -26.68 16.77 -30.19
N PRO A 226 -27.15 15.58 -30.63
CA PRO A 226 -26.31 14.60 -31.31
C PRO A 226 -26.02 15.01 -32.76
N LYS A 227 -25.27 16.10 -32.94
CA LYS A 227 -24.87 16.67 -34.24
C LYS A 227 -23.37 16.54 -34.45
N LEU A 228 -22.95 16.35 -35.69
CA LEU A 228 -21.55 16.18 -36.06
C LEU A 228 -21.26 16.81 -37.42
N SER A 229 -20.21 17.63 -37.48
CA SER A 229 -19.56 18.10 -38.71
C SER A 229 -18.06 18.26 -38.44
N SER A 230 -17.24 18.36 -39.48
CA SER A 230 -15.80 18.55 -39.30
C SER A 230 -15.48 19.84 -38.55
N GLY A 231 -14.46 19.79 -37.69
CA GLY A 231 -14.01 20.91 -36.87
C GLY A 231 -14.92 21.28 -35.70
N THR A 232 -16.11 20.68 -35.55
CA THR A 232 -16.98 20.93 -34.39
C THR A 232 -16.39 20.32 -33.12
N TRP A 233 -16.74 20.92 -31.97
CA TRP A 233 -16.47 20.34 -30.66
C TRP A 233 -17.56 19.35 -30.26
N LEU A 234 -17.14 18.24 -29.67
CA LEU A 234 -17.99 17.17 -29.16
C LEU A 234 -17.66 16.86 -27.71
N GLU A 235 -18.68 16.48 -26.95
CA GLU A 235 -18.61 15.92 -25.60
C GLU A 235 -19.08 14.46 -25.68
N ILE A 236 -18.24 13.53 -25.25
CA ILE A 236 -18.49 12.08 -25.28
C ILE A 236 -18.61 11.59 -23.85
N TYR A 237 -19.71 10.93 -23.50
CA TYR A 237 -20.04 10.53 -22.14
C TYR A 237 -20.06 9.01 -21.97
N GLY A 238 -19.58 8.52 -20.83
CA GLY A 238 -19.41 7.09 -20.64
C GLY A 238 -18.89 6.69 -19.26
N THR A 239 -18.27 5.52 -19.20
CA THR A 239 -17.58 4.99 -18.02
C THR A 239 -16.20 4.47 -18.40
N ASN A 240 -15.28 4.48 -17.44
CA ASN A 240 -13.90 4.03 -17.60
C ASN A 240 -13.18 4.70 -18.79
N LEU A 241 -13.54 5.93 -19.16
CA LEU A 241 -12.97 6.59 -20.34
C LEU A 241 -11.50 6.99 -20.11
N SER A 242 -11.18 7.43 -18.89
CA SER A 242 -9.84 7.80 -18.42
C SER A 242 -9.64 7.37 -16.97
N THR A 243 -8.39 7.19 -16.53
CA THR A 243 -8.03 7.03 -15.11
C THR A 243 -7.80 8.37 -14.41
N VAL A 244 -7.74 9.46 -15.17
CA VAL A 244 -7.43 10.81 -14.70
C VAL A 244 -8.40 11.83 -15.27
N GLU A 245 -8.57 12.94 -14.56
CA GLU A 245 -9.35 14.09 -14.98
C GLU A 245 -8.43 15.28 -15.26
N ARG A 246 -8.36 15.72 -16.51
CA ARG A 246 -7.64 16.96 -16.86
C ARG A 246 -8.01 17.51 -18.24
N GLU A 247 -7.70 18.79 -18.40
CA GLU A 247 -7.63 19.48 -19.68
C GLU A 247 -6.20 19.42 -20.26
N TRP A 248 -6.08 19.59 -21.57
CA TRP A 248 -4.81 19.81 -22.24
C TRP A 248 -4.09 21.06 -21.71
N THR A 249 -2.80 21.12 -21.91
CA THR A 249 -1.93 22.26 -21.62
C THR A 249 -1.09 22.55 -22.85
N GLY A 250 -0.34 23.67 -22.84
CA GLY A 250 0.57 23.99 -23.95
C GLY A 250 1.61 22.89 -24.24
N ASN A 251 1.97 22.08 -23.23
CA ASN A 251 2.96 21.00 -23.38
C ASN A 251 2.42 19.78 -24.14
N ASP A 252 1.10 19.65 -24.26
CA ASP A 252 0.47 18.53 -24.98
C ASP A 252 0.46 18.78 -26.50
N PHE A 253 0.76 20.00 -26.95
CA PHE A 253 0.78 20.36 -28.36
C PHE A 253 2.10 19.97 -29.03
N GLN A 254 2.01 19.45 -30.26
CA GLN A 254 3.17 19.24 -31.12
C GLN A 254 3.35 20.46 -32.02
N GLY A 255 4.09 21.45 -31.52
CA GLY A 255 4.17 22.77 -32.15
C GLY A 255 2.80 23.46 -32.10
N ALA A 256 2.24 23.79 -33.26
CA ALA A 256 0.91 24.39 -33.36
C ALA A 256 -0.22 23.34 -33.46
N ARG A 257 0.07 22.03 -33.34
CA ARG A 257 -0.95 20.98 -33.51
C ARG A 257 -1.47 20.49 -32.16
N ALA A 258 -2.79 20.49 -32.01
CA ALA A 258 -3.49 19.90 -30.89
C ALA A 258 -3.19 18.39 -30.76
N PRO A 259 -3.18 17.85 -29.53
CA PRO A 259 -2.98 16.44 -29.30
C PRO A 259 -4.15 15.60 -29.83
N THR A 260 -3.84 14.46 -30.42
CA THR A 260 -4.81 13.39 -30.74
C THR A 260 -4.91 12.34 -29.62
N SER A 261 -4.09 12.47 -28.58
CA SER A 261 -4.16 11.67 -27.36
C SER A 261 -3.82 12.50 -26.13
N LEU A 262 -4.56 12.28 -25.05
CA LEU A 262 -4.30 12.87 -23.75
C LEU A 262 -4.33 11.75 -22.70
N GLU A 263 -3.23 11.55 -21.97
CA GLU A 263 -3.13 10.49 -20.94
C GLU A 263 -3.44 9.09 -21.49
N GLY A 264 -3.03 8.82 -22.74
CA GLY A 264 -3.29 7.56 -23.43
C GLY A 264 -4.72 7.38 -23.94
N VAL A 265 -5.64 8.30 -23.62
CA VAL A 265 -7.00 8.34 -24.17
C VAL A 265 -6.96 8.90 -25.59
N ARG A 266 -7.66 8.26 -26.51
CA ARG A 266 -7.84 8.65 -27.91
C ARG A 266 -9.30 8.53 -28.31
N VAL A 267 -9.70 9.25 -29.33
CA VAL A 267 -11.03 9.12 -29.94
C VAL A 267 -10.87 8.99 -31.44
N ASN A 268 -11.50 7.99 -32.02
CA ASN A 268 -11.63 7.90 -33.47
C ASN A 268 -13.06 8.30 -33.88
N ILE A 269 -13.16 9.11 -34.93
CA ILE A 269 -14.41 9.43 -35.61
C ILE A 269 -14.25 8.99 -37.06
N ASN A 270 -15.06 8.03 -37.49
CA ASN A 270 -14.96 7.40 -38.80
C ASN A 270 -13.54 6.81 -39.08
N GLY A 271 -12.92 6.22 -38.05
CA GLY A 271 -11.55 5.71 -38.11
C GLY A 271 -10.45 6.78 -38.15
N LYS A 272 -10.79 8.07 -38.07
CA LYS A 272 -9.83 9.18 -38.04
C LYS A 272 -9.63 9.71 -36.61
N PRO A 273 -8.39 10.00 -36.19
CA PRO A 273 -8.15 10.52 -34.85
C PRO A 273 -8.72 11.93 -34.67
N ALA A 274 -9.51 12.13 -33.63
CA ALA A 274 -9.98 13.44 -33.18
C ALA A 274 -8.96 14.11 -32.24
N PHE A 275 -9.06 15.42 -32.06
CA PHE A 275 -8.15 16.17 -31.19
C PHE A 275 -8.70 16.28 -29.78
N VAL A 276 -8.00 15.74 -28.79
CA VAL A 276 -8.49 15.55 -27.41
C VAL A 276 -8.14 16.74 -26.53
N ARG A 277 -9.17 17.49 -26.10
CA ARG A 277 -9.01 18.66 -25.22
C ARG A 277 -9.10 18.32 -23.74
N TYR A 278 -9.97 17.39 -23.39
CA TYR A 278 -10.29 17.09 -21.99
C TYR A 278 -10.62 15.61 -21.84
N VAL A 279 -10.18 15.02 -20.75
CA VAL A 279 -10.45 13.63 -20.37
C VAL A 279 -10.87 13.58 -18.91
N SER A 280 -11.81 12.69 -18.58
CA SER A 280 -12.18 12.27 -17.22
C SER A 280 -12.66 10.82 -17.27
N PRO A 281 -12.87 10.16 -16.13
CA PRO A 281 -13.44 8.81 -16.11
C PRO A 281 -14.81 8.69 -16.81
N THR A 282 -15.55 9.78 -16.95
CA THR A 282 -16.93 9.79 -17.44
C THR A 282 -17.17 10.69 -18.65
N GLN A 283 -16.19 11.49 -19.07
CA GLN A 283 -16.32 12.42 -20.18
C GLN A 283 -15.01 12.61 -20.96
N VAL A 284 -15.10 12.73 -22.29
CA VAL A 284 -14.00 13.15 -23.16
C VAL A 284 -14.49 14.24 -24.10
N ASN A 285 -13.77 15.35 -24.21
CA ASN A 285 -14.11 16.42 -25.17
C ASN A 285 -13.09 16.45 -26.30
N VAL A 286 -13.59 16.46 -27.53
CA VAL A 286 -12.75 16.41 -28.73
C VAL A 286 -13.19 17.40 -29.80
N GLN A 287 -12.24 17.86 -30.63
CA GLN A 287 -12.54 18.49 -31.90
C GLN A 287 -12.60 17.41 -32.99
N ALA A 288 -13.71 17.35 -33.71
CA ALA A 288 -13.88 16.41 -34.82
C ALA A 288 -12.86 16.68 -35.94
N PRO A 289 -12.23 15.63 -36.50
CA PRO A 289 -11.25 15.80 -37.56
C PRO A 289 -11.91 16.22 -38.88
N ASP A 290 -11.08 16.66 -39.82
CA ASP A 290 -11.52 16.91 -41.19
C ASP A 290 -11.84 15.59 -41.90
N ASP A 291 -13.02 15.54 -42.48
CA ASP A 291 -13.53 14.37 -43.17
C ASP A 291 -14.59 14.78 -44.19
N ASP A 292 -14.52 14.27 -45.41
CA ASP A 292 -15.48 14.59 -46.47
C ASP A 292 -16.75 13.73 -46.39
N ALA A 293 -16.75 12.67 -45.56
CA ALA A 293 -17.91 11.78 -45.42
C ALA A 293 -19.16 12.54 -44.89
N VAL A 294 -20.34 12.16 -45.39
CA VAL A 294 -21.65 12.62 -44.90
C VAL A 294 -22.52 11.39 -44.67
N GLY A 295 -23.37 11.42 -43.66
CA GLY A 295 -24.20 10.29 -43.24
C GLY A 295 -23.63 9.57 -42.00
N PRO A 296 -23.93 8.26 -41.83
CA PRO A 296 -23.56 7.55 -40.62
C PRO A 296 -22.04 7.38 -40.50
N VAL A 297 -21.47 7.79 -39.37
CA VAL A 297 -20.07 7.60 -39.00
C VAL A 297 -19.95 7.04 -37.59
N SER A 298 -18.92 6.23 -37.34
CA SER A 298 -18.64 5.66 -36.02
C SER A 298 -17.87 6.62 -35.12
N VAL A 299 -18.10 6.53 -33.82
CA VAL A 299 -17.33 7.17 -32.76
C VAL A 299 -16.95 6.12 -31.72
N GLU A 300 -15.67 6.05 -31.38
CA GLU A 300 -15.12 5.14 -30.38
C GLU A 300 -14.07 5.84 -29.51
N VAL A 301 -14.00 5.47 -28.23
CA VAL A 301 -12.97 5.92 -27.29
C VAL A 301 -12.02 4.77 -27.02
N ILE A 302 -10.72 5.04 -27.03
CA ILE A 302 -9.65 4.07 -26.81
C ILE A 302 -8.82 4.52 -25.62
N ASN A 303 -8.54 3.62 -24.69
CA ASN A 303 -7.54 3.83 -23.63
C ASN A 303 -6.69 2.56 -23.43
N GLN A 304 -5.89 2.53 -22.35
CA GLN A 304 -5.01 1.40 -22.04
C GLN A 304 -5.73 0.06 -21.81
N ASN A 305 -7.02 0.09 -21.46
CA ASN A 305 -7.84 -1.10 -21.18
C ASN A 305 -8.58 -1.62 -22.42
N GLY A 306 -8.50 -0.91 -23.56
CA GLY A 306 -9.10 -1.32 -24.83
C GLY A 306 -9.90 -0.24 -25.52
N THR A 307 -10.77 -0.67 -26.45
CA THR A 307 -11.66 0.17 -27.25
C THR A 307 -13.10 0.05 -26.73
N SER A 308 -13.84 1.13 -26.75
CA SER A 308 -15.25 1.16 -26.36
C SER A 308 -16.17 0.47 -27.37
N ASN A 309 -17.44 0.33 -27.00
CA ASN A 309 -18.50 0.17 -27.99
C ASN A 309 -18.47 1.34 -29.01
N SER A 310 -18.90 1.06 -30.24
CA SER A 310 -19.02 2.03 -31.32
C SER A 310 -20.39 2.71 -31.29
N VAL A 311 -20.39 4.04 -31.34
CA VAL A 311 -21.61 4.85 -31.44
C VAL A 311 -21.73 5.42 -32.85
N ILE A 312 -22.89 5.25 -33.48
CA ILE A 312 -23.15 5.80 -34.81
C ILE A 312 -23.74 7.21 -34.69
N MET A 313 -23.06 8.18 -35.30
CA MET A 313 -23.49 9.57 -35.40
C MET A 313 -23.84 9.92 -36.85
N GLN A 314 -24.81 10.80 -37.06
CA GLN A 314 -25.14 11.32 -38.39
C GLN A 314 -24.32 12.57 -38.67
N LYS A 315 -23.26 12.43 -39.47
CA LYS A 315 -22.39 13.53 -39.87
C LYS A 315 -23.00 14.31 -41.02
N THR A 316 -23.05 15.63 -40.89
CA THR A 316 -23.51 16.57 -41.93
C THR A 316 -22.35 17.43 -42.40
N LYS A 317 -22.51 18.07 -43.57
CA LYS A 317 -21.50 19.00 -44.12
C LYS A 317 -21.26 20.20 -43.20
N VAL A 318 -22.32 20.68 -42.56
CA VAL A 318 -22.29 21.73 -41.52
C VAL A 318 -23.29 21.36 -40.44
N SER A 319 -22.99 21.72 -39.20
CA SER A 319 -23.90 21.63 -38.06
C SER A 319 -23.77 22.87 -37.17
N PRO A 320 -24.20 24.07 -37.60
CA PRO A 320 -24.00 25.28 -36.81
C PRO A 320 -24.66 25.19 -35.43
N ALA A 321 -23.93 25.61 -34.39
CA ALA A 321 -24.44 25.82 -33.06
C ALA A 321 -23.79 27.06 -32.45
N LEU A 322 -24.59 27.90 -31.79
CA LEU A 322 -24.15 29.11 -31.10
C LEU A 322 -24.02 28.83 -29.62
N LEU A 323 -23.04 29.45 -28.95
CA LEU A 323 -22.88 29.33 -27.51
C LEU A 323 -24.16 29.79 -26.81
N THR A 324 -24.84 28.81 -26.23
CA THR A 324 -25.96 29.00 -25.31
C THR A 324 -25.61 28.27 -24.01
N THR A 325 -26.11 28.76 -22.89
CA THR A 325 -26.05 28.04 -21.62
C THR A 325 -27.42 28.12 -20.94
N PRO A 326 -27.74 27.21 -20.00
CA PRO A 326 -29.00 27.26 -19.25
C PRO A 326 -29.22 28.61 -18.54
N ALA A 327 -28.15 29.30 -18.13
CA ALA A 327 -28.24 30.62 -17.52
C ALA A 327 -28.80 31.70 -18.47
N PHE A 328 -28.63 31.52 -19.78
CA PHE A 328 -29.18 32.41 -20.82
C PHE A 328 -30.60 32.02 -21.26
N ASN A 329 -31.25 31.06 -20.59
CA ASN A 329 -32.68 30.83 -20.73
C ASN A 329 -33.45 31.73 -19.76
N VAL A 330 -33.90 32.89 -20.24
CA VAL A 330 -34.57 33.91 -19.42
C VAL A 330 -36.04 33.99 -19.84
N GLY A 331 -36.94 33.68 -18.90
CA GLY A 331 -38.38 33.71 -19.16
C GLY A 331 -38.85 32.71 -20.23
N GLY A 332 -38.17 31.55 -20.34
CA GLY A 332 -38.48 30.53 -21.34
C GLY A 332 -37.92 30.81 -22.74
N LYS A 333 -37.20 31.93 -22.91
CA LYS A 333 -36.52 32.28 -24.16
C LYS A 333 -35.02 32.05 -24.02
N GLN A 334 -34.48 31.20 -24.88
CA GLN A 334 -33.03 30.96 -24.96
C GLN A 334 -32.34 32.11 -25.72
N TYR A 335 -31.42 32.78 -25.04
CA TYR A 335 -30.55 33.79 -25.64
C TYR A 335 -29.17 33.21 -25.98
N VAL A 336 -28.54 33.78 -27.00
CA VAL A 336 -27.12 33.55 -27.32
C VAL A 336 -26.26 34.31 -26.31
N ALA A 337 -25.17 33.68 -25.86
CA ALA A 337 -24.14 34.35 -25.09
C ALA A 337 -23.29 35.22 -26.04
N ALA A 338 -23.66 36.50 -26.14
CA ALA A 338 -22.94 37.49 -26.93
C ALA A 338 -22.20 38.47 -25.99
N LEU A 339 -20.96 38.82 -26.31
CA LEU A 339 -20.12 39.72 -25.51
C LEU A 339 -19.82 41.02 -26.26
N HIS A 340 -19.57 42.08 -25.51
CA HIS A 340 -18.85 43.25 -26.00
C HIS A 340 -17.35 42.93 -26.12
N PRO A 341 -16.55 43.73 -26.86
CA PRO A 341 -15.13 43.45 -27.10
C PRO A 341 -14.23 43.45 -25.84
N ASP A 342 -14.78 43.81 -24.68
CA ASP A 342 -14.10 43.71 -23.39
C ASP A 342 -14.05 42.28 -22.83
N PHE A 343 -14.74 41.32 -23.48
CA PHE A 343 -14.89 39.93 -23.07
C PHE A 343 -15.47 39.74 -21.66
N ARG A 344 -16.13 40.76 -21.10
CA ARG A 344 -16.66 40.77 -19.74
C ARG A 344 -18.14 41.16 -19.68
N THR A 345 -18.59 42.04 -20.55
CA THR A 345 -19.96 42.53 -20.54
C THR A 345 -20.78 41.84 -21.63
N PHE A 346 -21.89 41.21 -21.22
CA PHE A 346 -22.81 40.56 -22.15
C PHE A 346 -23.70 41.56 -22.89
N VAL A 347 -24.10 41.20 -24.10
CA VAL A 347 -25.07 41.94 -24.91
C VAL A 347 -26.47 41.53 -24.49
N GLY A 348 -27.23 42.47 -23.93
CA GLY A 348 -28.61 42.23 -23.48
C GLY A 348 -29.13 43.36 -22.59
N PRO A 349 -30.42 43.39 -22.24
CA PRO A 349 -30.94 44.33 -21.25
C PRO A 349 -30.11 44.32 -19.96
N VAL A 350 -29.95 45.49 -19.32
CA VAL A 350 -29.29 45.57 -18.02
C VAL A 350 -30.03 44.66 -17.05
N ASN A 351 -29.29 43.85 -16.29
CA ASN A 351 -29.83 42.84 -15.37
C ASN A 351 -30.70 41.77 -16.06
N LEU A 352 -30.46 41.46 -17.35
CA LEU A 352 -31.12 40.33 -18.03
C LEU A 352 -30.96 39.02 -17.23
N ILE A 353 -29.79 38.81 -16.65
CA ILE A 353 -29.49 37.75 -15.68
C ILE A 353 -28.95 38.43 -14.42
N GLN A 354 -29.50 38.09 -13.26
CA GLN A 354 -29.10 38.69 -11.98
C GLN A 354 -27.62 38.41 -11.70
N GLY A 355 -26.85 39.44 -11.36
CA GLY A 355 -25.42 39.33 -11.06
C GLY A 355 -24.50 39.22 -12.29
N VAL A 356 -25.05 39.23 -13.50
CA VAL A 356 -24.29 39.19 -14.76
C VAL A 356 -24.26 40.57 -15.41
N SER A 357 -23.06 41.12 -15.60
CA SER A 357 -22.88 42.42 -16.27
C SER A 357 -23.38 42.34 -17.71
N SER A 358 -24.38 43.16 -18.04
CA SER A 358 -25.03 43.18 -19.34
C SER A 358 -25.44 44.60 -19.74
N ARG A 359 -25.33 44.94 -21.03
CA ARG A 359 -25.87 46.18 -21.60
C ARG A 359 -26.38 45.99 -23.03
N PRO A 360 -27.39 46.76 -23.48
CA PRO A 360 -27.84 46.71 -24.86
C PRO A 360 -26.72 47.09 -25.84
N ALA A 361 -26.69 46.42 -27.00
CA ALA A 361 -25.90 46.86 -28.14
C ALA A 361 -26.52 48.12 -28.75
N LYS A 362 -25.67 49.00 -29.28
CA LYS A 362 -26.05 50.22 -30.01
C LYS A 362 -25.60 50.12 -31.47
N PRO A 363 -26.22 50.86 -32.40
CA PRO A 363 -25.72 50.97 -33.77
C PRO A 363 -24.23 51.34 -33.77
N GLY A 364 -23.42 50.56 -34.49
CA GLY A 364 -21.96 50.72 -34.54
C GLY A 364 -21.18 49.88 -33.51
N ASP A 365 -21.83 49.23 -32.54
CA ASP A 365 -21.16 48.30 -31.64
C ASP A 365 -20.67 47.05 -32.40
N THR A 366 -19.45 46.60 -32.09
CA THR A 366 -18.98 45.25 -32.40
C THR A 366 -19.41 44.31 -31.28
N ILE A 367 -19.96 43.14 -31.62
CA ILE A 367 -20.30 42.09 -30.67
C ILE A 367 -19.58 40.79 -31.02
N ILE A 368 -19.29 39.98 -30.02
CA ILE A 368 -18.60 38.69 -30.14
C ILE A 368 -19.59 37.58 -29.83
N ILE A 369 -19.70 36.62 -30.74
CA ILE A 369 -20.52 35.42 -30.60
C ILE A 369 -19.65 34.20 -30.89
N PHE A 370 -19.74 33.18 -30.05
CA PHE A 370 -19.04 31.92 -30.26
C PHE A 370 -19.94 30.92 -30.97
N ALA A 371 -19.37 30.21 -31.95
CA ALA A 371 -20.08 29.21 -32.74
C ALA A 371 -19.19 28.00 -33.05
N VAL A 372 -19.82 26.85 -33.28
CA VAL A 372 -19.15 25.62 -33.73
C VAL A 372 -19.91 24.99 -34.90
N GLY A 373 -19.23 24.14 -35.66
CA GLY A 373 -19.84 23.35 -36.75
C GLY A 373 -20.31 24.17 -37.94
N CYS A 374 -19.78 25.38 -38.13
CA CYS A 374 -20.20 26.27 -39.22
C CYS A 374 -19.71 25.83 -40.61
N GLY A 375 -18.83 24.83 -40.69
CA GLY A 375 -18.21 24.35 -41.92
C GLY A 375 -16.84 24.96 -42.18
N PRO A 376 -16.27 24.76 -43.39
CA PRO A 376 -14.99 25.33 -43.78
C PRO A 376 -14.98 26.86 -43.63
N THR A 377 -13.90 27.38 -43.03
CA THR A 377 -13.69 28.83 -42.89
C THR A 377 -13.16 29.45 -44.18
N ASN A 378 -13.19 30.79 -44.26
CA ASN A 378 -12.48 31.54 -45.29
C ASN A 378 -11.53 32.57 -44.64
N PRO A 379 -10.20 32.45 -44.80
CA PRO A 379 -9.48 31.37 -45.50
C PRO A 379 -9.66 29.99 -44.83
N PRO A 380 -9.49 28.87 -45.57
CA PRO A 380 -9.66 27.52 -45.00
C PRO A 380 -8.68 27.26 -43.85
N SER A 381 -9.22 26.82 -42.72
CA SER A 381 -8.46 26.30 -41.58
C SER A 381 -8.83 24.85 -41.34
N ALA A 382 -7.82 23.99 -41.24
CA ALA A 382 -8.00 22.58 -40.87
C ALA A 382 -8.34 22.44 -39.37
N ALA A 383 -8.93 21.31 -38.99
CA ALA A 383 -9.08 20.91 -37.59
C ALA A 383 -7.71 20.54 -36.98
N GLY A 384 -7.46 20.94 -35.72
CA GLY A 384 -6.25 20.58 -34.97
C GLY A 384 -5.15 21.65 -34.85
N PRO A 385 -4.82 22.46 -35.87
CA PRO A 385 -3.90 23.58 -35.72
C PRO A 385 -4.44 24.71 -34.82
N LEU A 386 -3.55 25.35 -34.06
CA LEU A 386 -3.75 26.69 -33.50
C LEU A 386 -3.82 27.69 -34.66
N VAL A 387 -4.88 28.47 -34.74
CA VAL A 387 -5.08 29.44 -35.82
C VAL A 387 -4.38 30.75 -35.46
N ALA A 388 -3.59 31.30 -36.39
CA ALA A 388 -2.82 32.54 -36.18
C ALA A 388 -3.60 33.81 -36.56
N GLU A 389 -4.72 33.67 -37.29
CA GLU A 389 -5.56 34.77 -37.77
C GLU A 389 -7.06 34.45 -37.61
N VAL A 390 -7.91 35.48 -37.52
CA VAL A 390 -9.37 35.31 -37.46
C VAL A 390 -9.88 34.83 -38.82
N ALA A 391 -10.47 33.64 -38.87
CA ALA A 391 -11.07 33.10 -40.09
C ALA A 391 -12.60 33.21 -39.99
N GLY A 392 -13.25 33.73 -41.04
CA GLY A 392 -14.71 33.95 -41.04
C GLY A 392 -15.49 32.66 -41.31
N CYS A 393 -16.63 32.50 -40.66
CA CYS A 393 -17.64 31.49 -41.01
C CYS A 393 -18.71 32.12 -41.89
N PHE A 394 -18.59 31.97 -43.21
CA PHE A 394 -19.55 32.53 -44.16
C PHE A 394 -20.52 31.47 -44.69
N GLY A 395 -21.82 31.65 -44.41
CA GLY A 395 -22.89 30.85 -45.01
C GLY A 395 -24.30 31.31 -44.61
N ARG A 396 -25.27 31.25 -45.54
CA ARG A 396 -26.69 31.59 -45.30
C ARG A 396 -27.28 30.86 -44.06
N SER A 397 -26.88 29.60 -43.86
CA SER A 397 -27.33 28.77 -42.74
C SER A 397 -26.97 29.32 -41.35
N LEU A 398 -25.87 30.06 -41.19
CA LEU A 398 -25.50 30.66 -39.90
C LEU A 398 -26.31 31.93 -39.63
N THR A 399 -26.62 32.71 -40.68
CA THR A 399 -27.45 33.91 -40.59
C THR A 399 -28.88 33.55 -40.16
N ASP A 400 -29.47 32.55 -40.80
CA ASP A 400 -30.81 32.05 -40.44
C ASP A 400 -30.85 31.51 -39.00
N HIS A 401 -29.75 30.90 -38.53
CA HIS A 401 -29.63 30.37 -37.16
C HIS A 401 -29.46 31.47 -36.10
N LEU A 402 -28.77 32.57 -36.42
CA LEU A 402 -28.64 33.73 -35.55
C LEU A 402 -29.99 34.44 -35.36
N VAL A 403 -30.75 34.60 -36.44
CA VAL A 403 -32.08 35.21 -36.39
C VAL A 403 -33.06 34.36 -35.58
N SER A 404 -33.03 33.03 -35.73
CA SER A 404 -33.90 32.14 -34.95
C SER A 404 -33.64 32.17 -33.44
N HIS A 405 -32.45 32.60 -33.01
CA HIS A 405 -32.10 32.79 -31.59
C HIS A 405 -32.19 34.26 -31.13
N GLY A 406 -32.93 35.10 -31.87
CA GLY A 406 -33.29 36.44 -31.45
C GLY A 406 -32.22 37.52 -31.70
N VAL A 407 -31.17 37.22 -32.49
CA VAL A 407 -30.24 38.24 -32.97
C VAL A 407 -30.94 39.08 -34.04
N ARG A 408 -30.99 40.40 -33.86
CA ARG A 408 -31.61 41.29 -34.84
C ARG A 408 -30.78 41.27 -36.14
N PRO A 409 -31.40 41.08 -37.32
CA PRO A 409 -30.67 41.05 -38.60
C PRO A 409 -29.80 42.28 -38.85
N GLU A 410 -30.22 43.44 -38.34
CA GLU A 410 -29.55 44.74 -38.46
C GLU A 410 -28.18 44.81 -37.76
N LEU A 411 -27.90 43.89 -36.84
CA LEU A 411 -26.64 43.81 -36.08
C LEU A 411 -25.60 42.88 -36.73
N LEU A 412 -25.94 42.24 -37.85
CA LEU A 412 -25.07 41.26 -38.54
C LEU A 412 -24.32 41.95 -39.68
N ARG A 413 -23.03 42.28 -39.46
CA ARG A 413 -22.16 42.80 -40.54
C ARG A 413 -20.94 41.92 -40.83
N GLU A 414 -20.27 41.36 -39.82
CA GLU A 414 -19.17 40.39 -39.98
C GLU A 414 -19.15 39.41 -38.81
N VAL A 415 -19.06 38.09 -39.07
CA VAL A 415 -18.90 37.04 -38.04
C VAL A 415 -17.49 36.47 -38.15
N GLY A 416 -16.57 36.95 -37.32
CA GLY A 416 -15.23 36.39 -37.16
C GLY A 416 -15.22 35.27 -36.11
N VAL A 417 -14.58 34.14 -36.40
CA VAL A 417 -14.38 33.06 -35.43
C VAL A 417 -13.00 33.25 -34.78
N GLU A 418 -12.98 33.45 -33.46
CA GLU A 418 -11.74 33.41 -32.69
C GLU A 418 -11.50 31.96 -32.24
N ALA A 419 -10.48 31.32 -32.80
CA ALA A 419 -10.07 29.98 -32.41
C ALA A 419 -9.29 30.02 -31.08
N VAL A 420 -9.37 28.89 -30.36
CA VAL A 420 -8.81 28.61 -29.02
C VAL A 420 -7.56 29.43 -28.66
N ARG A 421 -7.74 30.47 -27.82
CA ARG A 421 -6.63 31.03 -27.03
C ARG A 421 -6.29 30.04 -25.93
N GLY A 422 -5.28 29.20 -26.14
CA GLY A 422 -4.55 28.61 -25.03
C GLY A 422 -3.95 29.75 -24.21
N LYS A 423 -4.34 29.90 -22.94
CA LYS A 423 -3.58 30.76 -22.02
C LYS A 423 -2.14 30.24 -22.00
N LYS A 424 -1.20 30.98 -22.58
CA LYS A 424 0.17 30.94 -22.09
C LYS A 424 0.13 31.57 -20.71
N GLY A 425 0.10 30.72 -19.69
CA GLY A 425 0.39 31.03 -18.30
C GLY A 425 1.34 29.96 -17.81
#